data_AF-B1XYV8-F1
#
_entry.id   AF-B1XYV8-F1
#
_cell.length_a   1.000
_cell.length_b   1.000
_cell.length_c   1.000
_cell.angle_alpha   90.00
_cell.angle_beta   90.00
_cell.angle_gamma   90.00
#
_symmetry.space_group_name_H-M   'P 1'
#
loop_
_entity.id
_entity.type
_entity.pdbx_description
1 polymer ?
#
loop_
_entity_poly.entity_id
_entity_poly.type
_entity_poly.pdbx_seq_one_letter_code
_entity_poly.pdbx_strand_id
1 'polypeptide(L)'
;MVYIRVAFMLLALVLGGWLGYRWGSGDLEKVRAEIAAINQTGQIAQSDSEATQKRIDEQLKLLADEHAARLKELTAGFEAQKRELSGSLGRANARIAALGGERQNIAAQLDQTRKEMATATGAQREALRLKEQQLAEMDARLQSRQEGIRCEAVAVPESHLLTLNSVLGQP
;
A
#
# COMPACT_ATOMS: atom_id res chain seq x y z
N MET A 1 -55.79 -87.43 -11.19
CA MET A 1 -54.45 -86.78 -11.07
C MET A 1 -54.44 -85.29 -11.49
N VAL A 2 -55.57 -84.56 -11.53
CA VAL A 2 -55.58 -83.13 -11.93
C VAL A 2 -55.74 -82.18 -10.73
N TYR A 3 -56.48 -82.58 -9.68
CA TYR A 3 -56.77 -81.73 -8.52
C TYR A 3 -55.56 -81.43 -7.60
N ILE A 4 -54.59 -82.33 -7.49
CA ILE A 4 -53.43 -82.14 -6.60
C ILE A 4 -52.46 -81.07 -7.14
N ARG A 5 -52.35 -80.93 -8.47
CA ARG A 5 -51.45 -79.95 -9.10
C ARG A 5 -51.97 -78.51 -9.01
N VAL A 6 -53.29 -78.32 -9.04
CA VAL A 6 -53.90 -76.99 -8.91
C VAL A 6 -53.80 -76.46 -7.47
N ALA A 7 -53.94 -77.35 -6.47
CA ALA A 7 -53.81 -76.97 -5.06
C ALA A 7 -52.38 -76.49 -4.70
N PHE A 8 -51.34 -77.14 -5.23
CA PHE A 8 -49.95 -76.73 -4.99
C PHE A 8 -49.59 -75.38 -5.62
N MET A 9 -50.13 -75.07 -6.80
CA MET A 9 -49.87 -73.81 -7.49
C MET A 9 -50.51 -72.61 -6.75
N LEU A 10 -51.71 -72.79 -6.22
CA LEU A 10 -52.38 -71.76 -5.40
C LEU A 10 -51.68 -71.55 -4.05
N LEU A 11 -51.21 -72.62 -3.41
CA LEU A 11 -50.46 -72.52 -2.16
C LEU A 11 -49.13 -71.77 -2.34
N ALA A 12 -48.43 -72.01 -3.46
CA ALA A 12 -47.19 -71.33 -3.81
C ALA A 12 -47.39 -69.83 -4.12
N LEU A 13 -48.50 -69.46 -4.76
CA LEU A 13 -48.84 -68.06 -5.03
C LEU A 13 -49.22 -67.29 -3.75
N VAL A 14 -49.94 -67.92 -2.83
CA VAL A 14 -50.32 -67.31 -1.55
C VAL A 14 -49.09 -67.18 -0.63
N LEU A 15 -48.23 -68.19 -0.57
CA LEU A 15 -46.98 -68.13 0.20
C LEU A 15 -45.96 -67.15 -0.42
N GLY A 16 -45.85 -67.12 -1.74
CA GLY A 16 -45.00 -66.16 -2.45
C GLY A 16 -45.48 -64.72 -2.32
N GLY A 17 -46.80 -64.50 -2.38
CA GLY A 17 -47.41 -63.19 -2.14
C GLY A 17 -47.28 -62.72 -0.69
N TRP A 18 -47.41 -63.62 0.29
CA TRP A 18 -47.28 -63.29 1.71
C TRP A 18 -45.82 -63.05 2.14
N LEU A 19 -44.87 -63.84 1.64
CA LEU A 19 -43.43 -63.58 1.86
C LEU A 19 -42.97 -62.30 1.16
N GLY A 20 -43.41 -62.06 -0.08
CA GLY A 20 -43.06 -60.84 -0.82
C GLY A 20 -43.62 -59.55 -0.21
N TYR A 21 -44.85 -59.58 0.28
CA TYR A 21 -45.47 -58.41 0.92
C TYR A 21 -44.85 -58.07 2.28
N ARG A 22 -44.42 -59.08 3.05
CA ARG A 22 -43.84 -58.90 4.38
C ARG A 22 -42.36 -58.51 4.36
N TRP A 23 -41.62 -58.89 3.32
CA TRP A 23 -40.25 -58.42 3.10
C TRP A 23 -40.19 -57.07 2.37
N GLY A 24 -41.09 -56.83 1.40
CA GLY A 24 -41.10 -55.60 0.63
C GLY A 24 -41.55 -54.34 1.41
N SER A 25 -42.50 -54.46 2.34
CA SER A 25 -43.01 -53.29 3.08
C SER A 25 -42.09 -52.79 4.19
N GLY A 26 -41.42 -53.71 4.92
CA GLY A 26 -40.50 -53.37 6.01
C GLY A 26 -39.19 -52.73 5.51
N ASP A 27 -38.71 -53.13 4.33
CA ASP A 27 -37.52 -52.51 3.73
C ASP A 27 -37.85 -51.17 3.06
N LEU A 28 -39.07 -50.99 2.51
CA LEU A 28 -39.48 -49.68 1.99
C LEU A 28 -39.66 -48.62 3.08
N GLU A 29 -40.15 -48.98 4.27
CA GLU A 29 -40.23 -48.05 5.40
C GLU A 29 -38.84 -47.71 5.96
N LYS A 30 -37.94 -48.68 6.07
CA LYS A 30 -36.54 -48.43 6.46
C LYS A 30 -35.80 -47.56 5.46
N VAL A 31 -35.92 -47.84 4.16
CA VAL A 31 -35.32 -47.01 3.11
C VAL A 31 -35.91 -45.61 3.10
N ARG A 32 -37.21 -45.43 3.35
CA ARG A 32 -37.81 -44.09 3.51
C ARG A 32 -37.29 -43.36 4.75
N ALA A 33 -37.11 -44.05 5.87
CA ALA A 33 -36.53 -43.48 7.08
C ALA A 33 -35.05 -43.10 6.88
N GLU A 34 -34.28 -43.93 6.17
CA GLU A 34 -32.88 -43.62 5.80
C GLU A 34 -32.78 -42.45 4.83
N ILE A 35 -33.64 -42.37 3.80
CA ILE A 35 -33.69 -41.23 2.87
C ILE A 35 -34.12 -39.95 3.60
N ALA A 36 -35.08 -40.03 4.53
CA ALA A 36 -35.49 -38.88 5.34
C ALA A 36 -34.35 -38.40 6.26
N ALA A 37 -33.61 -39.33 6.88
CA ALA A 37 -32.44 -39.01 7.68
C ALA A 37 -31.33 -38.37 6.83
N ILE A 38 -31.03 -38.93 5.64
CA ILE A 38 -30.04 -38.37 4.69
C ILE A 38 -30.44 -36.97 4.24
N ASN A 39 -31.71 -36.74 3.89
CA ASN A 39 -32.22 -35.42 3.51
C ASN A 39 -32.14 -34.42 4.66
N GLN A 40 -32.42 -34.85 5.90
CA GLN A 40 -32.32 -34.00 7.08
C GLN A 40 -30.86 -33.63 7.38
N THR A 41 -29.92 -34.59 7.31
CA THR A 41 -28.48 -34.30 7.41
C THR A 41 -27.96 -33.46 6.26
N GLY A 42 -28.49 -33.64 5.04
CA GLY A 42 -28.16 -32.83 3.87
C GLY A 42 -28.61 -31.39 4.02
N GLN A 43 -29.82 -31.16 4.54
CA GLN A 43 -30.32 -29.81 4.83
C GLN A 43 -29.52 -29.12 5.93
N ILE A 44 -29.12 -29.84 6.99
CA ILE A 44 -28.26 -29.30 8.05
C ILE A 44 -26.87 -28.96 7.50
N ALA A 45 -26.26 -29.85 6.72
CA ALA A 45 -24.95 -29.60 6.11
C ALA A 45 -25.01 -28.41 5.12
N GLN A 46 -26.10 -28.27 4.37
CA GLN A 46 -26.30 -27.16 3.45
C GLN A 46 -26.51 -25.84 4.21
N SER A 47 -27.32 -25.83 5.29
CA SER A 47 -27.49 -24.64 6.13
C SER A 47 -26.21 -24.23 6.85
N ASP A 48 -25.42 -25.20 7.32
CA ASP A 48 -24.13 -24.96 7.97
C ASP A 48 -23.09 -24.43 6.97
N SER A 49 -23.10 -24.94 5.73
CA SER A 49 -22.27 -24.43 4.64
C SER A 49 -22.64 -22.98 4.27
N GLU A 50 -23.94 -22.67 4.13
CA GLU A 50 -24.41 -21.31 3.84
C GLU A 50 -24.09 -20.34 4.98
N ALA A 51 -24.25 -20.76 6.24
CA ALA A 51 -23.89 -19.96 7.40
C ALA A 51 -22.39 -19.69 7.45
N THR A 52 -21.56 -20.69 7.14
CA THR A 52 -20.11 -20.55 7.10
C THR A 52 -19.66 -19.64 5.96
N GLN A 53 -20.25 -19.76 4.77
CA GLN A 53 -19.99 -18.88 3.63
C GLN A 53 -20.34 -17.42 3.97
N LYS A 54 -21.53 -17.16 4.53
CA LYS A 54 -21.93 -15.82 4.96
C LYS A 54 -20.92 -15.22 5.95
N ARG A 55 -20.43 -16.03 6.90
CA ARG A 55 -19.44 -15.58 7.89
C ARG A 55 -18.09 -15.25 7.27
N ILE A 56 -17.65 -16.05 6.30
CA ILE A 56 -16.42 -15.78 5.54
C ILE A 56 -16.57 -14.50 4.71
N ASP A 57 -17.69 -14.34 4.01
CA ASP A 57 -17.97 -13.15 3.20
C ASP A 57 -18.02 -11.88 4.07
N GLU A 58 -18.63 -11.95 5.25
CA GLU A 58 -18.62 -10.86 6.23
C GLU A 58 -17.20 -10.53 6.71
N GLN A 59 -16.38 -11.54 7.02
CA GLN A 59 -14.99 -11.34 7.43
C GLN A 59 -14.13 -10.74 6.31
N LEU A 60 -14.27 -11.24 5.08
CA LEU A 60 -13.57 -10.71 3.92
C LEU A 60 -13.96 -9.26 3.64
N LYS A 61 -15.24 -8.92 3.80
CA LYS A 61 -15.72 -7.55 3.64
C LYS A 61 -15.14 -6.62 4.71
N LEU A 62 -15.13 -7.04 5.98
CA LEU A 62 -14.53 -6.27 7.07
C LEU A 62 -13.02 -6.03 6.84
N LEU A 63 -12.29 -7.06 6.42
CA LEU A 63 -10.87 -6.96 6.07
C LEU A 63 -10.66 -6.02 4.87
N ALA A 64 -11.48 -6.13 3.83
CA ALA A 64 -11.40 -5.25 2.66
C ALA A 64 -11.65 -3.79 3.03
N ASP A 65 -12.65 -3.52 3.88
CA ASP A 65 -12.97 -2.18 4.36
C ASP A 65 -11.83 -1.61 5.23
N GLU A 66 -11.24 -2.43 6.11
CA GLU A 66 -10.08 -2.02 6.93
C GLU A 66 -8.85 -1.71 6.06
N HIS A 67 -8.53 -2.57 5.09
CA HIS A 67 -7.43 -2.32 4.16
C HIS A 67 -7.67 -1.09 3.29
N ALA A 68 -8.90 -0.87 2.82
CA ALA A 68 -9.27 0.32 2.07
C ALA A 68 -9.09 1.59 2.91
N ALA A 69 -9.48 1.55 4.20
CA ALA A 69 -9.27 2.66 5.12
C ALA A 69 -7.77 2.93 5.35
N ARG A 70 -6.96 1.89 5.61
CA ARG A 70 -5.50 2.03 5.78
C ARG A 70 -4.83 2.56 4.52
N LEU A 71 -5.22 2.09 3.33
CA LEU A 71 -4.70 2.60 2.06
C LEU A 71 -5.05 4.07 1.86
N LYS A 72 -6.28 4.47 2.21
CA LYS A 72 -6.70 5.88 2.13
C LYS A 72 -5.90 6.77 3.08
N GLU A 73 -5.61 6.30 4.29
CA GLU A 73 -4.78 7.03 5.25
C GLU A 73 -3.32 7.15 4.77
N LEU A 74 -2.73 6.05 4.30
CA LEU A 74 -1.37 6.02 3.75
C LEU A 74 -1.22 6.94 2.54
N THR A 75 -2.17 6.88 1.60
CA THR A 75 -2.17 7.75 0.42
C THR A 75 -2.33 9.23 0.79
N ALA A 76 -3.22 9.55 1.74
CA ALA A 76 -3.36 10.92 2.24
C ALA A 76 -2.09 11.42 2.93
N GLY A 77 -1.45 10.59 3.75
CA GLY A 77 -0.18 10.89 4.41
C GLY A 77 0.96 11.12 3.40
N PHE A 78 1.07 10.26 2.39
CA PHE A 78 2.06 10.38 1.33
C PHE A 78 1.87 11.67 0.52
N GLU A 79 0.64 12.00 0.11
CA GLU A 79 0.36 13.24 -0.62
C GLU A 79 0.57 14.50 0.24
N ALA A 80 0.39 14.42 1.56
CA ALA A 80 0.74 15.50 2.46
C ALA A 80 2.27 15.70 2.51
N GLN A 81 3.05 14.64 2.72
CA GLN A 81 4.51 14.69 2.74
C GLN A 81 5.10 15.18 1.41
N LYS A 82 4.54 14.72 0.28
CA LYS A 82 4.94 15.17 -1.06
C LYS A 82 4.74 16.67 -1.25
N ARG A 83 3.59 17.21 -0.81
CA ARG A 83 3.32 18.66 -0.86
C ARG A 83 4.27 19.44 0.02
N GLU A 84 4.54 18.96 1.23
CA GLU A 84 5.48 19.57 2.15
C GLU A 84 6.90 19.62 1.56
N LEU A 85 7.39 18.49 1.05
CA LEU A 85 8.71 18.37 0.43
C LEU A 85 8.82 19.28 -0.81
N SER A 86 7.82 19.28 -1.68
CA SER A 86 7.77 20.17 -2.84
C SER A 86 7.79 21.64 -2.42
N GLY A 87 7.06 22.00 -1.36
CA GLY A 87 7.08 23.36 -0.81
C GLY A 87 8.45 23.73 -0.23
N SER A 88 9.10 22.80 0.44
CA SER A 88 10.46 22.99 0.99
C SER A 88 11.49 23.21 -0.11
N LEU A 89 11.49 22.36 -1.14
CA LEU A 89 12.35 22.50 -2.32
C LEU A 89 12.11 23.82 -3.06
N GLY A 90 10.84 24.23 -3.20
CA GLY A 90 10.50 25.54 -3.78
C GLY A 90 11.10 26.71 -3.00
N ARG A 91 11.01 26.68 -1.66
CA ARG A 91 11.63 27.69 -0.79
C ARG A 91 13.16 27.68 -0.87
N ALA A 92 13.78 26.50 -0.93
CA ALA A 92 15.23 26.36 -1.09
C ALA A 92 15.70 26.97 -2.41
N ASN A 93 15.01 26.68 -3.51
CA ASN A 93 15.29 27.27 -4.83
C ASN A 93 15.13 28.79 -4.84
N ALA A 94 14.08 29.32 -4.21
CA ALA A 94 13.88 30.77 -4.07
C ALA A 94 15.03 31.43 -3.28
N ARG A 95 15.51 30.79 -2.20
CA ARG A 95 16.68 31.26 -1.44
C ARG A 95 17.95 31.24 -2.28
N ILE A 96 18.20 30.17 -3.04
CA ILE A 96 19.35 30.09 -3.95
C ILE A 96 19.28 31.21 -5.01
N ALA A 97 18.10 31.50 -5.56
CA ALA A 97 17.93 32.59 -6.52
C ALA A 97 18.21 33.97 -5.89
N ALA A 98 17.70 34.22 -4.69
CA ALA A 98 17.97 35.46 -3.95
C ALA A 98 19.46 35.65 -3.66
N LEU A 99 20.14 34.60 -3.15
CA LEU A 99 21.60 34.62 -2.93
C LEU A 99 22.36 34.85 -4.24
N GLY A 100 21.90 34.29 -5.37
CA GLY A 100 22.48 34.54 -6.69
C GLY A 100 22.39 36.02 -7.10
N GLY A 101 21.26 36.68 -6.82
CA GLY A 101 21.09 38.12 -7.04
C GLY A 101 22.00 38.98 -6.17
N GLU A 102 22.14 38.63 -4.88
CA GLU A 102 23.08 39.31 -3.97
C GLU A 102 24.53 39.18 -4.46
N ARG A 103 24.93 37.99 -4.92
CA ARG A 103 26.27 37.76 -5.49
C ARG A 103 26.50 38.57 -6.76
N GLN A 104 25.51 38.71 -7.65
CA GLN A 104 25.63 39.57 -8.82
C GLN A 104 25.83 41.04 -8.43
N ASN A 105 25.12 41.52 -7.40
CA ASN A 105 25.31 42.87 -6.88
C ASN A 105 26.71 43.06 -6.27
N ILE A 106 27.22 42.10 -5.51
CA ILE A 106 28.58 42.14 -4.96
C ILE A 106 29.62 42.12 -6.09
N ALA A 107 29.44 41.30 -7.12
CA ALA A 107 30.32 41.26 -8.28
C ALA A 107 30.37 42.61 -9.02
N ALA A 108 29.22 43.28 -9.18
CA ALA A 108 29.17 44.62 -9.76
C ALA A 108 29.88 45.66 -8.87
N GLN A 109 29.73 45.59 -7.54
CA GLN A 109 30.44 46.46 -6.60
C GLN A 109 31.96 46.21 -6.61
N LEU A 110 32.39 44.96 -6.75
CA LEU A 110 33.80 44.60 -6.90
C LEU A 110 34.39 45.18 -8.19
N ASP A 111 33.70 45.03 -9.31
CA ASP A 111 34.13 45.60 -10.59
C ASP A 111 34.22 47.13 -10.52
N GLN A 112 33.22 47.78 -9.92
CA GLN A 112 33.24 49.23 -9.70
C GLN A 112 34.40 49.66 -8.78
N THR A 113 34.61 48.96 -7.65
CA THR A 113 35.72 49.25 -6.72
C THR A 113 37.08 49.09 -7.40
N ARG A 114 37.25 48.07 -8.26
CA ARG A 114 38.47 47.87 -9.06
C ARG A 114 38.72 48.98 -10.06
N LYS A 115 37.67 49.49 -10.72
CA LYS A 115 37.77 50.65 -11.61
C LYS A 115 38.17 51.92 -10.85
N GLU A 116 37.57 52.16 -9.68
CA GLU A 116 37.90 53.31 -8.82
C GLU A 116 39.35 53.24 -8.31
N MET A 117 39.85 52.03 -8.01
CA MET A 117 41.24 51.83 -7.60
C MET A 117 42.26 52.16 -8.70
N ALA A 118 41.90 52.02 -9.98
CA ALA A 118 42.79 52.30 -11.09
C ALA A 118 43.23 53.78 -11.12
N THR A 119 42.37 54.68 -10.65
CA THR A 119 42.62 56.12 -10.61
C THR A 119 42.92 56.65 -9.20
N ALA A 120 42.75 55.85 -8.15
CA ALA A 120 42.97 56.26 -6.76
C ALA A 120 44.43 56.19 -6.32
N THR A 121 44.83 57.10 -5.43
CA THR A 121 46.19 57.20 -4.87
C THR A 121 46.17 57.39 -3.34
N GLY A 122 47.27 57.04 -2.68
CA GLY A 122 47.45 57.25 -1.23
C GLY A 122 46.37 56.57 -0.38
N ALA A 123 45.87 57.29 0.63
CA ALA A 123 44.88 56.77 1.59
C ALA A 123 43.57 56.29 0.93
N GLN A 124 43.15 56.91 -0.19
CA GLN A 124 41.94 56.52 -0.90
C GLN A 124 42.09 55.13 -1.55
N ARG A 125 43.29 54.81 -2.04
CA ARG A 125 43.59 53.49 -2.63
C ARG A 125 43.59 52.39 -1.57
N GLU A 126 44.12 52.66 -0.38
CA GLU A 126 44.08 51.71 0.73
C GLU A 126 42.65 51.44 1.22
N ALA A 127 41.82 52.48 1.33
CA ALA A 127 40.41 52.34 1.69
C ALA A 127 39.64 51.47 0.68
N LEU A 128 39.86 51.69 -0.62
CA LEU A 128 39.24 50.86 -1.68
C LEU A 128 39.73 49.41 -1.65
N ARG A 129 41.00 49.17 -1.32
CA ARG A 129 41.55 47.81 -1.17
C ARG A 129 40.92 47.08 0.01
N LEU A 130 40.72 47.75 1.14
CA LEU A 130 39.97 47.21 2.30
C LEU A 130 38.53 46.85 1.91
N LYS A 131 37.86 47.73 1.17
CA LYS A 131 36.51 47.48 0.66
C LYS A 131 36.47 46.27 -0.29
N GLU A 132 37.44 46.14 -1.20
CA GLU A 132 37.55 44.98 -2.09
C GLU A 132 37.68 43.67 -1.29
N GLN A 133 38.53 43.65 -0.26
CA GLN A 133 38.72 42.47 0.60
C GLN A 133 37.42 42.08 1.32
N GLN A 134 36.69 43.07 1.88
CA GLN A 134 35.41 42.83 2.55
C GLN A 134 34.37 42.26 1.57
N LEU A 135 34.27 42.82 0.36
CA LEU A 135 33.34 42.34 -0.67
C LEU A 135 33.70 40.91 -1.14
N ALA A 136 34.99 40.61 -1.31
CA ALA A 136 35.46 39.28 -1.68
C ALA A 136 35.16 38.23 -0.60
N GLU A 137 35.33 38.58 0.68
CA GLU A 137 34.97 37.71 1.80
C GLU A 137 33.47 37.48 1.88
N MET A 138 32.66 38.52 1.63
CA MET A 138 31.21 38.38 1.54
C MET A 138 30.78 37.45 0.40
N ASP A 139 31.36 37.58 -0.80
CA ASP A 139 31.03 36.68 -1.92
C ASP A 139 31.35 35.20 -1.59
N ALA A 140 32.51 34.94 -0.98
CA ALA A 140 32.90 33.59 -0.56
C ALA A 140 31.93 32.99 0.47
N ARG A 141 31.48 33.80 1.45
CA ARG A 141 30.48 33.36 2.44
C ARG A 141 29.13 33.06 1.80
N LEU A 142 28.68 33.89 0.85
CA LEU A 142 27.43 33.65 0.13
C LEU A 142 27.52 32.41 -0.76
N GLN A 143 28.66 32.17 -1.40
CA GLN A 143 28.89 30.97 -2.20
C GLN A 143 28.78 29.71 -1.35
N SER A 144 29.46 29.66 -0.20
CA SER A 144 29.38 28.52 0.72
C SER A 144 27.95 28.24 1.18
N ARG A 145 27.16 29.29 1.49
CA ARG A 145 25.73 29.15 1.82
C ARG A 145 24.91 28.60 0.67
N GLN A 146 25.16 29.08 -0.55
CA GLN A 146 24.46 28.61 -1.74
C GLN A 146 24.75 27.12 -2.02
N GLU A 147 26.00 26.70 -1.85
CA GLU A 147 26.43 25.30 -2.00
C GLU A 147 25.81 24.41 -0.91
N GLY A 148 25.77 24.88 0.35
CA GLY A 148 25.10 24.17 1.45
C GLY A 148 23.63 23.90 1.17
N ILE A 149 22.88 24.94 0.74
CA ILE A 149 21.46 24.79 0.40
C ILE A 149 21.27 23.87 -0.82
N ARG A 150 22.17 23.92 -1.81
CA ARG A 150 22.12 23.01 -2.96
C ARG A 150 22.32 21.55 -2.52
N CYS A 151 23.24 21.29 -1.61
CA CYS A 151 23.47 19.93 -1.07
C CYS A 151 22.21 19.39 -0.38
N GLU A 152 21.54 20.21 0.45
CA GLU A 152 20.30 19.84 1.12
C GLU A 152 19.11 19.64 0.15
N ALA A 153 19.13 20.32 -0.99
CA ALA A 153 18.06 20.25 -1.99
C ALA A 153 18.20 19.07 -2.96
N VAL A 154 19.31 18.33 -2.94
CA VAL A 154 19.51 17.15 -3.81
C VAL A 154 18.72 15.97 -3.25
N ALA A 155 17.95 15.31 -4.12
CA ALA A 155 17.26 14.08 -3.77
C ALA A 155 18.28 12.97 -3.46
N VAL A 156 18.07 12.25 -2.35
CA VAL A 156 18.90 11.08 -2.01
C VAL A 156 18.73 10.01 -3.09
N PRO A 157 19.83 9.49 -3.69
CA PRO A 157 19.73 8.46 -4.72
C PRO A 157 19.01 7.21 -4.23
N GLU A 158 18.20 6.61 -5.10
CA GLU A 158 17.36 5.45 -4.77
C GLU A 158 18.19 4.25 -4.27
N SER A 159 19.41 4.06 -4.78
CA SER A 159 20.34 3.02 -4.31
C SER A 159 20.72 3.15 -2.82
N HIS A 160 20.80 4.38 -2.30
CA HIS A 160 21.09 4.63 -0.89
C HIS A 160 19.85 4.38 -0.02
N LEU A 161 18.65 4.70 -0.52
CA LEU A 161 17.38 4.41 0.16
C LEU A 161 17.11 2.91 0.27
N LEU A 162 17.39 2.15 -0.80
CA LEU A 162 17.26 0.70 -0.80
C LEU A 162 18.20 0.05 0.23
N THR A 163 19.42 0.56 0.35
CA THR A 163 20.39 0.09 1.35
C THR A 163 19.88 0.36 2.77
N LEU A 164 19.36 1.56 3.07
CA LEU A 164 18.78 1.91 4.37
C LEU A 164 17.57 1.03 4.75
N ASN A 165 16.67 0.80 3.79
CA ASN A 165 15.50 -0.06 4.02
C ASN A 165 15.90 -1.53 4.23
N SER A 166 16.98 -2.00 3.61
CA SER A 166 17.50 -3.36 3.84
C SER A 166 18.11 -3.55 5.24
N VAL A 167 18.61 -2.48 5.86
CA VAL A 167 19.18 -2.49 7.21
C VAL A 167 18.11 -2.29 8.29
N LEU A 168 17.11 -1.45 8.04
CA LEU A 168 16.00 -1.18 8.97
C LEU A 168 14.85 -2.21 8.88
N GLY A 169 14.81 -3.00 7.80
CA GLY A 169 13.83 -4.07 7.59
C GLY A 169 14.25 -5.44 8.12
N GLN A 170 15.40 -5.55 8.80
CA GLN A 170 15.77 -6.77 9.51
C GLN A 170 15.22 -6.71 10.94
N PRO A 171 14.50 -7.76 11.41
CA PRO A 171 13.88 -7.80 12.73
C PRO A 171 14.88 -7.71 13.88
#